data_AF-A0A158KE70-F1
#
_entry.id   AF-A0A158KE70-F1
#
_cell.length_a   1.000
_cell.length_b   1.000
_cell.length_c   1.000
_cell.angle_alpha   90.00
_cell.angle_beta   90.00
_cell.angle_gamma   90.00
#
_symmetry.space_group_name_H-M   'P 1'
#
loop_
_entity.id
_entity.type
_entity.pdbx_description
1 polymer ?
#
loop_
_entity_poly.entity_id
_entity_poly.type
_entity_poly.pdbx_seq_one_letter_code
_entity_poly.pdbx_strand_id
1 'polypeptide(L)' 'MIWLLDDTLATRRLIGRYIDVWEYPDGRLEIRTDGVVLRCAV' A
#
# COMPACT_ATOMS: atom_id res chain seq x y z
N MET A 1 13.04 4.48 2.19
CA MET A 1 12.13 3.71 3.04
C MET A 1 11.56 2.58 2.21
N ILE A 2 11.49 1.37 2.76
CA ILE A 2 10.87 0.21 2.12
C ILE A 2 9.70 -0.22 2.99
N TRP A 3 8.55 -0.47 2.38
CA TRP A 3 7.31 -0.83 3.08
C TRP A 3 6.87 -2.21 2.60
N LEU A 4 6.50 -3.09 3.53
CA LEU A 4 6.03 -4.43 3.24
C LEU A 4 4.52 -4.50 3.45
N LEU A 5 3.79 -4.70 2.36
CA LEU A 5 2.37 -4.96 2.44
C LEU A 5 2.12 -6.33 3.08
N ASP A 6 1.04 -6.44 3.84
CA ASP A 6 0.65 -7.70 4.47
C ASP A 6 0.44 -8.78 3.41
N ASP A 7 0.88 -10.01 3.70
CA ASP A 7 0.82 -11.13 2.77
C ASP A 7 -0.60 -11.71 2.66
N THR A 8 -1.44 -10.99 1.93
CA THR A 8 -2.81 -11.39 1.61
C THR A 8 -2.96 -11.75 0.14
N LEU A 9 -3.98 -12.55 -0.20
CA LEU A 9 -4.32 -12.82 -1.60
C LEU A 9 -4.59 -11.54 -2.40
N ALA A 10 -5.16 -10.51 -1.77
CA ALA A 10 -5.38 -9.22 -2.40
C ALA A 10 -4.05 -8.53 -2.72
N THR A 11 -3.12 -8.50 -1.76
CA THR A 11 -1.78 -7.92 -1.92
C THR A 11 -0.96 -8.65 -3.00
N ARG A 12 -0.96 -9.99 -3.00
CA ARG A 12 -0.22 -10.79 -3.99
C ARG A 12 -0.67 -10.52 -5.43
N ARG A 13 -1.94 -10.18 -5.64
CA ARG A 13 -2.48 -9.82 -6.96
C ARG A 13 -1.96 -8.47 -7.48
N LEU A 14 -1.30 -7.67 -6.64
CA LEU A 14 -0.75 -6.37 -7.00
C LEU A 14 0.72 -6.45 -7.46
N ILE A 15 1.34 -7.63 -7.44
CA ILE A 15 2.72 -7.81 -7.93
C ILE A 15 2.80 -7.38 -9.39
N GLY A 16 3.73 -6.48 -9.69
CA GLY A 16 3.92 -5.92 -11.03
C GLY A 16 2.83 -4.92 -11.47
N ARG A 17 1.98 -4.46 -10.55
CA ARG A 17 0.97 -3.43 -10.81
C ARG A 17 1.36 -2.11 -10.16
N TYR A 18 0.83 -1.02 -10.71
CA TYR A 18 0.94 0.30 -10.09
C TYR A 18 -0.08 0.41 -8.95
N ILE A 19 0.36 1.03 -7.85
CA ILE A 19 -0.44 1.32 -6.66
C ILE A 19 -0.34 2.81 -6.36
N ASP A 20 -1.38 3.37 -5.77
CA ASP A 20 -1.40 4.76 -5.36
C ASP A 20 -0.79 4.91 -3.97
N VAL A 21 0.06 5.90 -3.81
CA VAL A 21 0.75 6.20 -2.55
C VAL A 21 0.50 7.65 -2.19
N TRP A 22 -0.03 7.87 -0.99
CA TRP A 22 -0.39 9.17 -0.47
C TRP A 22 0.49 9.49 0.72
N GLU A 23 1.24 10.58 0.65
CA GLU A 23 2.03 11.10 1.76
C GLU A 23 1.36 12.35 2.31
N TYR A 24 1.01 12.31 3.59
CA TYR A 24 0.38 13.40 4.30
C TYR A 24 1.44 14.35 4.90
N PRO A 25 1.08 15.62 5.17
CA PRO A 25 2.02 16.60 5.73
C PRO A 25 2.59 16.23 7.10
N ASP A 26 1.93 15.34 7.83
CA ASP A 26 2.38 14.78 9.12
C ASP A 26 3.39 13.63 8.94
N GLY A 27 3.74 13.28 7.70
CA GLY A 27 4.62 12.17 7.35
C GLY A 27 3.92 10.81 7.29
N ARG A 28 2.59 10.76 7.45
CA ARG A 28 1.83 9.51 7.32
C ARG A 28 1.75 9.10 5.86
N LEU A 29 1.99 7.82 5.59
CA LEU A 29 1.84 7.21 4.27
C LEU A 29 0.60 6.31 4.23
N GLU A 30 -0.17 6.42 3.17
CA GLU A 30 -1.28 5.52 2.86
C GLU A 30 -1.12 4.91 1.48
N ILE A 31 -1.19 3.58 1.44
CA ILE A 31 -1.10 2.81 0.20
C ILE A 31 -2.50 2.39 -0.22
N ARG A 32 -2.86 2.59 -1.49
CA ARG A 32 -4.19 2.34 -2.04
C ARG A 32 -4.11 1.57 -3.37
N THR A 33 -5.15 0.79 -3.66
CA THR A 33 -5.41 0.18 -4.97
C THR A 33 -6.88 0.35 -5.32
N ASP A 34 -7.19 0.80 -6.53
CA ASP A 34 -8.59 1.00 -6.98
C ASP A 34 -9.44 1.83 -5.99
N GLY A 35 -8.82 2.80 -5.30
CA GLY A 35 -9.46 3.62 -4.27
C GLY A 35 -9.60 2.98 -2.88
N VAL A 36 -9.17 1.73 -2.69
CA VAL A 36 -9.22 0.99 -1.42
C VAL A 36 -7.87 1.05 -0.71
N VAL A 37 -7.87 1.38 0.59
CA VAL A 37 -6.66 1.42 1.43
C VAL A 37 -6.18 -0.01 1.73
N LEU A 38 -4.90 -0.26 1.48
CA LEU A 38 -4.23 -1.52 1.80
C LEU A 38 -3.65 -1.47 3.22
N ARG A 39 -3.70 -2.61 3.91
CA ARG A 39 -3.02 -2.75 5.20
C ARG A 39 -1.53 -3.00 4.98
N CYS A 40 -0.70 -2.20 5.65
CA CYS A 40 0.72 -2.42 5.77
C CYS A 40 1.01 -3.11 7.10
N ALA A 41 1.91 -4.09 7.10
CA ALA A 41 2.56 -4.53 8.33
C ALA A 41 3.79 -3.64 8.56
N VAL A 42 4.04 -3.26 9.81
CA VAL A 42 5.26 -2.53 10.23
C VAL A 42 6.43 -3.48 10.41
#